data_AF-A0A7C6HU92-F1
#
_entry.id   AF-A0A7C6HU92-F1
#
_cell.length_a   1.000
_cell.length_b   1.000
_cell.length_c   1.000
_cell.angle_alpha   90.00
_cell.angle_beta   90.00
_cell.angle_gamma   90.00
#
_symmetry.space_group_name_H-M   'P 1'
#
loop_
_entity.id
_entity.type
_entity.pdbx_description
1 polymer ?
#
loop_
_entity_poly.entity_id
_entity_poly.type
_entity_poly.pdbx_seq_one_letter_code
_entity_poly.pdbx_strand_id
1 'polypeptide(L)'
;MTDLKNINVKVEGTVNSSDYQALRMYLMYKKYPKRTKAMVLIFLISFLCLIISQSSYSMFFFKHLGLIGIIIIAGIYGFNAREVRNLEPAFNYIMDKKQTLNISNRGVSAKWENFDETYNYEWSDFEYAVETDSHFFLFLEKYDAITVTKLTLKEYQINEIRQLIENNIKLISETSGWKPRWFKR
;
A
#
# COMPACT_ATOMS: atom_id res chain seq x y z
N MET A 1 26.15 23.86 -0.84
CA MET A 1 25.75 23.09 0.35
C MET A 1 24.80 23.96 1.14
N THR A 2 23.51 23.85 0.86
CA THR A 2 22.46 24.50 1.65
C THR A 2 22.41 23.77 2.98
N ASP A 3 22.52 24.49 4.10
CA ASP A 3 22.28 23.94 5.43
C ASP A 3 20.91 23.24 5.40
N LEU A 4 20.92 21.90 5.42
CA LEU A 4 19.72 21.12 5.66
C LEU A 4 19.29 21.49 7.08
N LYS A 5 18.36 22.44 7.16
CA LYS A 5 17.60 22.76 8.37
C LYS A 5 17.29 21.43 9.04
N ASN A 6 17.51 21.32 10.36
CA ASN A 6 17.13 20.12 11.11
C ASN A 6 15.61 20.01 11.09
N ILE A 7 15.07 19.43 10.01
CA ILE A 7 13.65 19.16 9.86
C ILE A 7 13.37 17.94 10.75
N ASN A 8 12.43 18.13 11.67
CA ASN A 8 11.94 17.11 12.57
C ASN A 8 10.42 17.26 12.60
N VAL A 9 9.73 16.27 12.04
CA VAL A 9 8.27 16.23 11.99
C VAL A 9 7.78 15.16 12.95
N LYS A 10 7.08 15.61 13.99
CA LYS A 10 6.37 14.72 14.91
C LYS A 10 4.95 14.47 14.40
N VAL A 11 4.59 13.21 14.26
CA VAL A 11 3.25 12.77 13.83
C VAL A 11 2.65 11.89 14.92
N GLU A 12 1.43 12.20 15.33
CA GLU A 12 0.68 11.40 16.28
C GLU A 12 -0.63 10.95 15.62
N GLY A 13 -0.98 9.68 15.79
CA GLY A 13 -2.18 9.11 15.20
C GLY A 13 -2.49 7.74 15.79
N THR A 14 -3.71 7.26 15.59
CA THR A 14 -4.07 5.87 15.89
C THR A 14 -3.99 5.06 14.61
N VAL A 15 -3.38 3.88 14.66
CA VAL A 15 -3.34 2.96 13.52
C VAL A 15 -4.74 2.35 13.35
N ASN A 16 -5.44 2.72 12.29
CA ASN A 16 -6.82 2.30 12.05
C ASN A 16 -6.91 1.15 11.05
N SER A 17 -8.05 0.45 11.04
CA SER A 17 -8.33 -0.58 10.04
C SER A 17 -8.29 -0.05 8.60
N SER A 18 -8.58 1.24 8.38
CA SER A 18 -8.46 1.89 7.08
C SER A 18 -7.04 1.86 6.53
N ASP A 19 -6.05 1.99 7.42
CA ASP A 19 -4.64 2.11 7.07
C ASP A 19 -4.13 0.72 6.62
N TYR A 20 -4.57 -0.34 7.30
CA TYR A 20 -4.36 -1.72 6.86
C TYR A 20 -4.96 -1.98 5.49
N GLN A 21 -6.23 -1.61 5.28
CA GLN A 21 -6.89 -1.85 4.00
C GLN A 21 -6.21 -1.07 2.88
N ALA A 22 -5.74 0.15 3.13
CA ALA A 22 -4.99 0.94 2.15
C ALA A 22 -3.68 0.25 1.77
N LEU A 23 -2.89 -0.20 2.75
CA LEU A 23 -1.63 -0.93 2.51
C LEU A 23 -1.89 -2.27 1.78
N ARG A 24 -2.91 -3.02 2.22
CA ARG A 24 -3.34 -4.28 1.60
C ARG A 24 -3.75 -4.08 0.15
N MET A 25 -4.56 -3.08 -0.16
CA MET A 25 -4.96 -2.77 -1.53
C MET A 25 -3.75 -2.39 -2.40
N TYR A 26 -2.82 -1.60 -1.86
CA TYR A 26 -1.59 -1.26 -2.56
C TYR A 26 -0.79 -2.53 -2.92
N LEU A 27 -0.56 -3.41 -1.94
CA LEU A 27 0.23 -4.63 -2.15
C LEU A 27 -0.47 -5.64 -3.07
N MET A 28 -1.79 -5.79 -2.96
CA MET A 28 -2.55 -6.72 -3.79
C MET A 28 -2.64 -6.27 -5.26
N TYR A 29 -2.84 -4.98 -5.52
CA TYR A 29 -3.24 -4.53 -6.85
C TYR A 29 -2.28 -3.55 -7.52
N LYS A 30 -1.67 -2.64 -6.74
CA LYS A 30 -0.82 -1.58 -7.29
C LYS A 30 0.65 -1.97 -7.40
N LYS A 31 1.21 -2.73 -6.45
CA LYS A 31 2.62 -3.16 -6.47
C LYS A 31 2.96 -4.00 -7.70
N TYR A 32 2.02 -4.82 -8.18
CA TYR A 32 2.21 -5.70 -9.35
C TYR A 32 1.08 -5.51 -10.39
N PRO A 33 1.02 -4.37 -11.09
CA PRO A 33 -0.11 -4.04 -11.96
C PRO A 33 -0.23 -5.02 -13.15
N LYS A 34 0.89 -5.62 -13.58
CA LYS A 34 0.90 -6.66 -14.63
C LYS A 34 0.09 -7.89 -14.23
N ARG A 35 0.12 -8.31 -12.95
CA ARG A 35 -0.67 -9.45 -12.45
C ARG A 35 -2.16 -9.12 -12.49
N THR A 36 -2.55 -7.93 -12.04
CA THR A 36 -3.93 -7.45 -12.10
C THR A 36 -4.45 -7.38 -13.53
N LYS A 37 -3.67 -6.80 -14.45
CA LYS A 37 -4.02 -6.76 -15.89
C LYS A 37 -4.19 -8.16 -16.48
N ALA A 38 -3.29 -9.10 -16.15
CA ALA A 38 -3.41 -10.48 -16.60
C ALA A 38 -4.68 -11.16 -16.07
N MET A 39 -5.00 -11.00 -14.77
CA MET A 39 -6.25 -11.53 -14.21
C MET A 39 -7.49 -10.97 -14.90
N VAL A 40 -7.53 -9.66 -15.18
CA VAL A 40 -8.64 -9.03 -15.91
C VAL A 40 -8.76 -9.57 -17.33
N LEU A 41 -7.64 -9.72 -18.05
CA LEU A 41 -7.64 -10.26 -19.40
C LEU A 41 -8.13 -11.71 -19.43
N ILE A 42 -7.61 -12.56 -18.54
CA ILE A 42 -8.06 -13.96 -18.40
C ILE A 42 -9.55 -13.98 -18.07
N PHE A 43 -10.03 -13.07 -17.21
CA PHE A 43 -11.44 -12.99 -16.85
C PHE A 43 -12.31 -12.68 -18.07
N LEU A 44 -11.95 -11.66 -18.84
CA LEU A 44 -12.69 -11.27 -20.04
C LEU A 44 -12.73 -12.40 -21.09
N ILE A 45 -11.60 -13.06 -21.34
CA ILE A 45 -11.53 -14.20 -22.27
C ILE A 45 -12.39 -15.36 -21.75
N SER A 46 -12.27 -15.69 -20.46
CA SER A 46 -13.04 -16.77 -19.82
C SER A 46 -14.54 -16.52 -19.91
N PHE A 47 -14.94 -15.29 -19.62
CA PHE A 47 -16.34 -14.85 -19.69
C PHE A 47 -16.87 -14.93 -21.12
N LEU A 48 -16.10 -14.47 -22.10
CA LEU A 48 -16.46 -14.57 -23.52
C LEU A 48 -16.63 -16.03 -23.96
N CYS A 49 -15.72 -16.93 -23.55
CA CYS A 49 -15.85 -18.36 -23.82
C CYS A 49 -17.14 -18.95 -23.23
N LEU A 50 -17.52 -18.55 -22.01
CA LEU A 50 -18.77 -18.99 -21.40
C LEU A 50 -20.00 -18.47 -22.16
N ILE A 51 -20.00 -17.22 -22.62
CA ILE A 51 -21.09 -16.67 -23.44
C ILE A 51 -21.21 -17.44 -24.75
N ILE A 52 -20.09 -17.62 -25.48
CA ILE A 52 -20.07 -18.35 -26.76
C ILE A 52 -20.56 -19.79 -26.55
N SER A 53 -20.25 -20.41 -25.40
CA SER A 53 -20.69 -21.77 -25.08
C SER A 53 -22.22 -21.94 -24.98
N GLN A 54 -22.98 -20.85 -24.86
CA GLN A 54 -24.44 -20.86 -24.86
C GLN A 54 -25.04 -20.66 -26.26
N SER A 55 -24.22 -20.35 -27.27
CA SER A 55 -24.68 -20.15 -28.64
C SER A 55 -24.90 -21.48 -29.37
N SER A 56 -25.72 -21.44 -30.43
CA SER A 56 -25.98 -22.58 -31.33
C SER A 56 -24.75 -23.06 -32.10
N TYR A 57 -23.69 -22.24 -32.17
CA TYR A 57 -22.42 -22.56 -32.84
C TYR A 57 -21.32 -22.95 -31.84
N SER A 58 -21.69 -23.28 -30.59
CA SER A 58 -20.73 -23.61 -29.55
C SER A 58 -20.04 -24.94 -29.79
N MET A 59 -18.72 -24.94 -29.69
CA MET A 59 -17.95 -26.17 -29.52
C MET A 59 -17.92 -26.55 -28.03
N PHE A 60 -17.98 -27.85 -27.73
CA PHE A 60 -18.06 -28.39 -26.36
C PHE A 60 -16.93 -27.91 -25.42
N PHE A 61 -15.76 -27.56 -25.96
CA PHE A 61 -14.62 -27.13 -25.17
C PHE A 61 -14.72 -25.68 -24.64
N PHE A 62 -15.54 -24.80 -25.21
CA PHE A 62 -15.60 -23.39 -24.76
C PHE A 62 -16.04 -23.24 -23.31
N LYS A 63 -17.01 -24.07 -22.87
CA LYS A 63 -17.43 -24.11 -21.47
C LYS A 63 -16.27 -24.48 -20.54
N HIS A 64 -15.49 -25.49 -20.93
CA HIS A 64 -14.36 -25.99 -20.15
C HIS A 64 -13.23 -24.94 -20.08
N LEU A 65 -12.90 -24.29 -21.20
CA LEU A 65 -11.90 -23.22 -21.23
C LEU A 65 -12.29 -22.05 -20.33
N GLY A 66 -13.56 -21.63 -20.37
CA GLY A 66 -14.08 -20.57 -19.49
C GLY A 66 -13.94 -20.93 -18.01
N LEU A 67 -14.28 -22.16 -17.62
CA LEU A 67 -14.14 -22.63 -16.24
C LEU A 67 -12.68 -22.74 -15.81
N ILE A 68 -11.79 -23.25 -16.66
CA ILE A 68 -10.35 -23.33 -16.39
C ILE A 68 -9.77 -21.94 -16.14
N GLY A 69 -10.14 -20.95 -16.95
CA GLY A 69 -9.67 -19.58 -16.75
C GLY A 69 -10.13 -18.96 -15.43
N ILE A 70 -11.36 -19.23 -14.99
CA ILE A 70 -11.84 -18.83 -13.65
C ILE A 70 -11.02 -19.49 -12.53
N ILE A 71 -10.71 -20.78 -12.66
CA ILE A 71 -9.86 -21.49 -11.69
C ILE A 71 -8.45 -20.89 -11.64
N ILE A 72 -7.86 -20.54 -12.78
CA ILE A 72 -6.55 -19.88 -12.85
C ILE A 72 -6.60 -18.53 -12.12
N ILE A 73 -7.64 -17.72 -12.34
CA ILE A 73 -7.82 -16.45 -11.62
C ILE A 73 -7.91 -16.68 -10.11
N ALA A 74 -8.71 -17.65 -9.68
CA ALA A 74 -8.82 -18.00 -8.26
C ALA A 74 -7.47 -18.41 -7.66
N GLY A 75 -6.66 -19.16 -8.40
CA GLY A 75 -5.29 -19.52 -8.01
C GLY A 75 -4.37 -18.31 -7.86
N ILE A 76 -4.35 -17.40 -8.85
CA ILE A 76 -3.53 -16.17 -8.78
C ILE A 76 -3.98 -15.28 -7.62
N TYR A 77 -5.30 -15.10 -7.47
CA TYR A 77 -5.86 -14.31 -6.38
C TYR A 77 -5.52 -14.91 -5.01
N GLY A 78 -5.69 -16.22 -4.85
CA GLY A 78 -5.35 -16.95 -3.62
C GLY A 78 -3.87 -16.83 -3.27
N PHE A 79 -2.98 -16.90 -4.25
CA PHE A 79 -1.54 -16.68 -4.04
C PHE A 79 -1.25 -15.25 -3.56
N ASN A 80 -1.80 -14.22 -4.23
CA ASN A 80 -1.61 -12.83 -3.82
C ASN A 80 -2.21 -12.55 -2.43
N ALA A 81 -3.38 -13.10 -2.13
CA ALA A 81 -4.02 -12.97 -0.83
C ALA A 81 -3.19 -13.63 0.27
N ARG A 82 -2.58 -14.80 0.00
CA ARG A 82 -1.67 -15.47 0.93
C ARG A 82 -0.42 -14.64 1.22
N GLU A 83 0.20 -14.05 0.20
CA GLU A 83 1.34 -13.15 0.40
C GLU A 83 0.99 -11.98 1.33
N VAL A 84 -0.19 -11.38 1.14
CA VAL A 84 -0.62 -10.21 1.92
C VAL A 84 -1.09 -10.56 3.33
N ARG A 85 -1.57 -11.78 3.58
CA ARG A 85 -1.89 -12.27 4.93
C ARG A 85 -0.69 -12.23 5.88
N ASN A 86 0.54 -12.25 5.38
CA ASN A 86 1.71 -12.13 6.24
C ASN A 86 1.79 -10.76 6.96
N LEU A 87 1.08 -9.73 6.48
CA LEU A 87 0.94 -8.44 7.16
C LEU A 87 0.01 -8.48 8.37
N GLU A 88 -0.95 -9.39 8.35
CA GLU A 88 -2.09 -9.39 9.26
C GLU A 88 -1.69 -9.54 10.74
N PRO A 89 -0.74 -10.43 11.12
CA PRO A 89 -0.31 -10.55 12.51
C PRO A 89 0.33 -9.27 13.06
N ALA A 90 1.25 -8.67 12.30
CA ALA A 90 1.94 -7.45 12.70
C ALA A 90 0.95 -6.28 12.83
N PHE A 91 0.05 -6.13 11.85
CA PHE A 91 -0.95 -5.09 11.89
C PHE A 91 -1.94 -5.27 13.05
N ASN A 92 -2.44 -6.49 13.28
CA ASN A 92 -3.34 -6.77 14.40
C ASN A 92 -2.69 -6.46 15.76
N TYR A 93 -1.38 -6.56 15.87
CA TYR A 93 -0.65 -6.25 17.09
C TYR A 93 -0.53 -4.74 17.38
N ILE A 94 -0.61 -3.90 16.33
CA ILE A 94 -0.54 -2.42 16.42
C ILE A 94 -1.88 -1.71 16.18
N MET A 95 -2.91 -2.44 15.71
CA MET A 95 -4.25 -1.93 15.45
C MET A 95 -4.84 -1.25 16.69
N ASP A 96 -5.51 -0.13 16.49
CA ASP A 96 -6.18 0.69 17.52
C ASP A 96 -5.25 1.26 18.60
N LYS A 97 -3.93 1.08 18.47
CA LYS A 97 -2.94 1.66 19.37
C LYS A 97 -2.52 3.03 18.87
N LYS A 98 -2.33 3.97 19.81
CA LYS A 98 -1.71 5.26 19.46
C LYS A 98 -0.26 5.03 19.03
N GLN A 99 0.11 5.71 17.96
CA GLN A 99 1.44 5.72 17.38
C GLN A 99 1.97 7.16 17.44
N THR A 100 3.20 7.29 17.91
CA THR A 100 3.98 8.53 17.82
C THR A 100 5.17 8.26 16.91
N LEU A 101 5.21 8.97 15.79
CA LEU A 101 6.30 8.94 14.83
C LEU A 101 7.09 10.24 14.93
N ASN A 102 8.40 10.12 14.84
CA ASN A 102 9.32 11.23 14.66
C ASN A 102 10.13 10.97 13.40
N ILE A 103 9.90 11.80 12.38
CA ILE A 103 10.54 11.70 11.06
C ILE A 103 11.53 12.85 10.95
N SER A 104 12.81 12.52 10.78
CA SER A 104 13.89 13.50 10.78
C SER A 104 14.95 13.19 9.72
N ASN A 105 15.95 14.06 9.59
CA ASN A 105 17.10 13.82 8.72
C ASN A 105 17.87 12.53 9.04
N ARG A 106 17.74 11.97 10.25
CA ARG A 106 18.44 10.72 10.64
C ARG A 106 17.66 9.45 10.30
N GLY A 107 16.34 9.56 10.15
CA GLY A 107 15.47 8.41 9.95
C GLY A 107 14.12 8.60 10.64
N VAL A 108 13.49 7.48 10.98
CA VAL A 108 12.15 7.41 11.55
C VAL A 108 12.21 6.70 12.90
N SER A 109 11.75 7.36 13.95
CA SER A 109 11.49 6.73 15.24
C SER A 109 9.99 6.49 15.39
N ALA A 110 9.60 5.30 15.80
CA ALA A 110 8.21 4.92 16.02
C ALA A 110 8.03 4.36 17.43
N LYS A 111 7.02 4.89 18.14
CA LYS A 111 6.58 4.38 19.44
C LYS A 111 5.08 4.10 19.38
N TRP A 112 4.69 2.91 19.86
CA TRP A 112 3.29 2.52 19.97
C TRP A 112 2.88 2.48 21.44
N GLU A 113 1.60 2.73 21.69
CA GLU A 113 1.00 2.63 23.02
C GLU A 113 1.09 1.18 23.53
N ASN A 114 1.47 1.03 24.81
CA ASN A 114 1.70 -0.27 25.45
C ASN A 114 2.90 -1.07 24.89
N PHE A 115 3.85 -0.39 24.23
CA PHE A 115 5.17 -0.91 23.93
C PHE A 115 6.21 -0.15 24.75
N ASP A 116 7.09 -0.90 25.43
CA ASP A 116 8.15 -0.32 26.26
C ASP A 116 9.25 0.31 25.41
N GLU A 117 9.47 -0.24 24.21
CA GLU A 117 10.55 0.14 23.32
C GLU A 117 10.12 1.23 22.32
N THR A 118 11.06 2.13 22.00
CA THR A 118 10.98 2.98 20.82
C THR A 118 11.80 2.35 19.72
N TYR A 119 11.17 2.09 18.59
CA TYR A 119 11.84 1.52 17.42
C TYR A 119 12.44 2.66 16.61
N ASN A 120 13.74 2.58 16.33
CA ASN A 120 14.46 3.59 15.57
C ASN A 120 14.98 2.95 14.29
N TYR A 121 14.64 3.55 13.16
CA TYR A 121 15.04 3.11 11.84
C TYR A 121 15.83 4.23 11.17
N GLU A 122 17.02 3.92 10.69
CA GLU A 122 17.81 4.81 9.85
C GLU A 122 17.24 4.82 8.44
N TRP A 123 17.51 5.87 7.66
CA TRP A 123 17.03 5.91 6.27
C TRP A 123 17.55 4.75 5.41
N SER A 124 18.73 4.21 5.73
CA SER A 124 19.31 3.04 5.07
C SER A 124 18.53 1.74 5.31
N ASP A 125 17.68 1.70 6.34
CA ASP A 125 16.86 0.53 6.66
C ASP A 125 15.62 0.42 5.76
N PHE A 126 15.29 1.49 5.00
CA PHE A 126 14.13 1.50 4.12
C PHE A 126 14.52 1.22 2.67
N GLU A 127 13.86 0.25 2.04
CA GLU A 127 14.07 -0.06 0.62
C GLU A 127 13.51 1.04 -0.29
N TYR A 128 12.29 1.52 0.01
CA TYR A 128 11.59 2.54 -0.77
C TYR A 128 10.38 3.08 0.01
N ALA A 129 9.83 4.19 -0.48
CA ALA A 129 8.59 4.74 0.01
C ALA A 129 7.55 4.87 -1.11
N VAL A 130 6.29 4.82 -0.72
CA VAL A 130 5.14 5.01 -1.61
C VAL A 130 4.28 6.13 -1.07
N GLU A 131 4.02 7.13 -1.89
CA GLU A 131 3.07 8.18 -1.61
C GLU A 131 1.75 7.91 -2.33
N THR A 132 0.66 7.84 -1.57
CA THR A 132 -0.72 7.84 -2.10
C THR A 132 -1.43 9.13 -1.72
N ASP A 133 -2.66 9.34 -2.18
CA ASP A 133 -3.42 10.54 -1.82
C ASP A 133 -3.66 10.68 -0.31
N SER A 134 -3.70 9.57 0.43
CA SER A 134 -4.05 9.54 1.86
C SER A 134 -2.93 9.06 2.79
N HIS A 135 -1.86 8.44 2.28
CA HIS A 135 -0.81 7.83 3.10
C HIS A 135 0.58 8.00 2.50
N PHE A 136 1.60 7.98 3.36
CA PHE A 136 2.92 7.50 3.02
C PHE A 136 3.12 6.09 3.59
N PHE A 137 3.65 5.18 2.78
CA PHE A 137 4.09 3.86 3.21
C PHE A 137 5.61 3.78 3.08
N LEU A 138 6.33 3.62 4.18
CA LEU A 138 7.78 3.50 4.21
C LEU A 138 8.15 2.03 4.39
N PHE A 139 8.63 1.37 3.34
CA PHE A 139 8.87 -0.08 3.36
C PHE A 139 10.26 -0.37 3.91
N LEU A 140 10.31 -1.12 5.02
CA LEU A 140 11.53 -1.70 5.58
C LEU A 140 11.91 -2.96 4.79
N GLU A 141 10.91 -3.81 4.53
CA GLU A 141 11.04 -5.03 3.72
C GLU A 141 9.79 -5.24 2.84
N LYS A 142 9.73 -6.37 2.12
CA LYS A 142 8.62 -6.70 1.20
C LYS A 142 7.22 -6.62 1.86
N TYR A 143 7.12 -6.94 3.15
CA TYR A 143 5.87 -7.01 3.92
C TYR A 143 5.97 -6.28 5.27
N ASP A 144 6.87 -5.32 5.39
CA ASP A 144 6.93 -4.48 6.59
C ASP A 144 6.99 -3.01 6.19
N ALA A 145 6.08 -2.21 6.73
CA ALA A 145 5.95 -0.82 6.36
C ALA A 145 5.46 0.05 7.51
N ILE A 146 6.16 1.16 7.73
CA ILE A 146 5.66 2.24 8.57
C ILE A 146 4.62 3.01 7.76
N THR A 147 3.41 3.09 8.30
CA THR A 147 2.30 3.81 7.68
C THR A 147 2.13 5.17 8.32
N VAL A 148 2.13 6.22 7.51
CA VAL A 148 1.89 7.61 7.93
C VAL A 148 0.64 8.11 7.24
N THR A 149 -0.45 8.28 8.00
CA THR A 149 -1.69 8.85 7.46
C THR A 149 -1.55 10.35 7.25
N LYS A 150 -2.00 10.85 6.10
CA LYS A 150 -2.03 12.28 5.77
C LYS A 150 -3.26 12.99 6.34
N LEU A 151 -4.27 12.23 6.77
CA LEU A 151 -5.56 12.77 7.23
C LEU A 151 -5.41 13.67 8.46
N THR A 152 -4.41 13.41 9.31
CA THR A 152 -4.13 14.17 10.53
C THR A 152 -3.07 15.25 10.34
N LEU A 153 -2.46 15.34 9.14
CA LEU A 153 -1.34 16.21 8.85
C LEU A 153 -1.76 17.49 8.16
N LYS A 154 -1.06 18.58 8.49
CA LYS A 154 -1.17 19.85 7.74
C LYS A 154 -0.35 19.75 6.46
N GLU A 155 -0.74 20.52 5.44
CA GLU A 155 -0.08 20.51 4.12
C GLU A 155 1.44 20.76 4.19
N TYR A 156 1.89 21.68 5.04
CA TYR A 156 3.33 21.92 5.21
C TYR A 156 4.06 20.70 5.79
N GLN A 157 3.45 19.96 6.71
CA GLN A 157 4.04 18.73 7.28
C GLN A 157 4.11 17.63 6.23
N ILE A 158 3.09 17.51 5.38
CA ILE A 158 3.08 16.56 4.25
C ILE A 158 4.24 16.89 3.30
N ASN A 159 4.46 18.17 3.00
CA ASN A 159 5.56 18.61 2.13
C ASN A 159 6.94 18.38 2.77
N GLU A 160 7.09 18.65 4.07
CA GLU A 160 8.34 18.39 4.80
C GLU A 160 8.66 16.89 4.87
N ILE A 161 7.66 16.05 5.16
CA ILE A 161 7.82 14.58 5.14
C ILE A 161 8.18 14.11 3.74
N ARG A 162 7.51 14.62 2.70
CA ARG A 162 7.84 14.27 1.30
C ARG A 162 9.29 14.60 0.98
N GLN A 163 9.74 15.81 1.30
CA GLN A 163 11.13 16.24 1.07
C GLN A 163 12.13 15.37 1.85
N LEU A 164 11.83 15.04 3.11
CA LEU A 164 12.67 14.14 3.91
C LEU A 164 12.80 12.77 3.25
N ILE A 165 11.70 12.22 2.75
CA ILE A 165 11.70 10.92 2.06
C ILE A 165 12.48 11.01 0.75
N GLU A 166 12.15 11.97 -0.13
CA GLU A 166 12.79 12.13 -1.45
C GLU A 166 14.30 12.35 -1.37
N ASN A 167 14.78 13.01 -0.32
CA ASN A 167 16.20 13.29 -0.11
C ASN A 167 16.99 12.05 0.36
N ASN A 168 16.33 11.04 0.94
CA ASN A 168 17.01 9.93 1.59
C ASN A 168 16.74 8.57 0.93
N ILE A 169 15.53 8.35 0.40
CA ILE A 169 15.12 7.08 -0.21
C ILE A 169 14.27 7.30 -1.47
N LYS A 170 14.12 6.24 -2.26
CA LYS A 170 13.30 6.31 -3.49
C LYS A 170 11.82 6.47 -3.14
N LEU A 171 11.22 7.59 -3.55
CA LEU A 171 9.78 7.82 -3.45
C LEU A 171 9.05 7.45 -4.75
N ILE A 172 8.02 6.60 -4.65
CA ILE A 172 7.10 6.27 -5.73
C ILE A 172 5.79 7.03 -5.48
N SER A 173 5.51 8.05 -6.30
CA SER A 173 4.24 8.78 -6.23
C SER A 173 3.16 8.07 -7.03
N GLU A 174 2.14 7.60 -6.31
CA GLU A 174 0.92 6.97 -6.82
C GLU A 174 -0.30 7.89 -6.62
N THR A 175 -0.03 9.19 -6.45
CA THR A 175 -1.07 10.20 -6.28
C THR A 175 -1.87 10.35 -7.57
N SER A 176 -3.20 10.40 -7.45
CA SER A 176 -4.09 10.52 -8.61
C SER A 176 -4.19 11.96 -9.14
N GLY A 177 -3.46 12.89 -8.52
CA GLY A 177 -3.64 14.33 -8.69
C GLY A 177 -4.93 14.86 -8.04
N TRP A 178 -5.73 14.00 -7.40
CA TRP A 178 -6.98 14.36 -6.74
C TRP A 178 -6.71 15.06 -5.39
N LYS A 179 -7.19 16.30 -5.26
CA LYS A 179 -7.16 17.04 -3.98
C LYS A 179 -8.51 16.88 -3.28
N PRO A 180 -8.57 16.45 -2.00
CA PRO A 180 -9.82 16.36 -1.26
C PRO A 180 -10.50 17.74 -1.18
N ARG A 181 -11.80 17.81 -1.52
CA ARG A 181 -12.57 19.07 -1.53
C ARG A 181 -12.60 19.83 -0.19
N TRP A 182 -12.27 19.17 0.91
CA TRP A 182 -12.24 19.73 2.26
C TRP A 182 -11.00 20.60 2.56
N PHE A 183 -10.04 20.68 1.62
CA PHE A 183 -8.87 21.57 1.69
C PHE A 183 -9.12 22.99 1.15
N LYS A 184 -10.37 23.35 0.84
CA LYS A 184 -10.74 24.76 0.65
C LYS A 184 -11.12 25.38 2.00
N ARG A 185 -10.14 25.92 2.71
CA ARG A 185 -10.34 27.05 3.63
C ARG A 185 -9.32 28.12 3.32
#